data_AF-A0A2V5S4S4-F1
#
_entry.id   AF-A0A2V5S4S4-F1
#
_cell.length_a   1.000
_cell.length_b   1.000
_cell.length_c   1.000
_cell.angle_alpha   90.00
_cell.angle_beta   90.00
_cell.angle_gamma   90.00
#
_symmetry.space_group_name_H-M   'P 1'
#
loop_
_entity.id
_entity.type
_entity.pdbx_description
1 polymer ?
#
loop_
_entity_poly.entity_id
_entity_poly.type
_entity_poly.pdbx_seq_one_letter_code
_entity_poly.pdbx_strand_id
1 'polypeptide(L)' 'MNSYKLEPVGFIRSTVKGRDDAPRQGPEGAPDAWLEIEPRFAEAMLGMEVGHELIVITW' A
#
# COMPACT_ATOMS: atom_id res chain seq x y z
N MET A 1 26.97 11.77 -4.07
CA MET A 1 25.81 10.87 -3.89
C MET A 1 24.80 11.22 -4.96
N ASN A 2 24.43 10.26 -5.81
CA ASN A 2 23.34 10.50 -6.75
C ASN A 2 22.01 10.58 -5.99
N SER A 3 21.19 11.56 -6.34
CA SER A 3 19.83 11.66 -5.86
C SER A 3 18.98 10.57 -6.53
N TYR A 4 18.24 9.81 -5.75
CA TYR A 4 17.22 8.88 -6.23
C TYR A 4 15.84 9.47 -5.93
N LYS A 5 15.01 9.57 -6.97
CA LYS A 5 13.61 10.00 -6.83
C LYS A 5 12.73 8.77 -6.80
N LEU A 6 11.89 8.66 -5.78
CA LEU A 6 10.83 7.65 -5.73
C LEU A 6 9.57 8.22 -6.34
N GLU A 7 8.96 7.45 -7.25
CA GLU A 7 7.64 7.75 -7.79
C GLU A 7 6.64 6.76 -7.19
N PRO A 8 5.53 7.22 -6.62
CA PRO A 8 4.50 6.33 -6.11
C PRO A 8 3.88 5.54 -7.28
N VAL A 9 3.61 4.26 -7.02
CA VAL A 9 2.89 3.36 -7.93
C VAL A 9 1.38 3.33 -7.67
N GLY A 10 0.96 3.89 -6.53
CA GLY A 10 -0.41 3.87 -6.05
C GLY A 10 -0.52 4.46 -4.65
N PHE A 11 -1.70 4.33 -4.06
CA PHE A 11 -2.04 4.87 -2.75
C PHE A 11 -2.79 3.87 -1.88
N ILE A 12 -2.58 3.96 -0.58
CA ILE A 12 -3.33 3.20 0.41
C ILE A 12 -4.56 4.02 0.82
N ARG A 13 -5.76 3.44 0.70
CA ARG A 13 -7.01 4.02 1.21
C ARG A 13 -7.49 3.22 2.40
N SER A 14 -7.65 3.86 3.56
CA SER A 14 -8.18 3.22 4.76
C SER A 14 -9.10 4.16 5.54
N THR A 15 -9.68 3.61 6.61
CA THR A 15 -10.47 4.35 7.58
C THR A 15 -9.61 5.16 8.55
N VAL A 16 -8.30 4.87 8.67
CA VAL A 16 -7.35 5.60 9.53
C VAL A 16 -7.17 7.02 8.99
N LYS A 17 -7.47 8.04 9.80
CA LYS A 17 -7.41 9.45 9.40
C LYS A 17 -6.24 10.20 10.02
N GLY A 18 -5.81 9.80 11.22
CA GLY A 18 -4.67 10.37 11.91
C GLY A 18 -3.62 9.31 12.28
N ARG A 19 -2.42 9.77 12.61
CA ARG A 19 -1.33 8.90 13.08
C ARG A 19 -1.65 8.27 14.45
N ASP A 20 -2.38 8.98 15.30
CA ASP A 20 -2.76 8.50 16.63
C ASP A 20 -3.87 7.43 16.56
N ASP A 21 -4.61 7.39 15.45
CA ASP A 21 -5.63 6.35 15.18
C ASP A 21 -5.02 5.09 14.57
N ALA A 22 -3.76 5.15 14.13
CA ALA A 22 -3.10 4.04 13.46
C ALA A 22 -2.68 2.95 14.47
N PRO A 23 -2.90 1.66 14.16
CA PRO A 23 -2.37 0.58 14.98
C PRO A 23 -0.84 0.60 14.95
N ARG A 24 -0.21 0.10 16.02
CA ARG A 24 1.26 0.04 16.10
C ARG A 24 1.84 -1.00 15.15
N GLN A 25 1.09 -2.07 14.90
CA GLN A 25 1.43 -3.15 13.97
C GLN A 25 0.17 -3.62 13.23
N GLY A 26 0.33 -4.05 11.98
CA GLY A 26 -0.78 -4.55 11.15
C GLY A 26 -1.63 -5.65 11.82
N PRO A 27 -1.02 -6.72 12.37
CA PRO A 27 -1.74 -7.78 13.06
C PRO A 27 -2.48 -7.36 14.34
N GLU A 28 -2.20 -6.18 14.88
CA GLU A 28 -2.83 -5.66 16.11
C GLU A 28 -4.16 -4.93 15.82
N GLY A 29 -4.99 -5.52 14.95
CA GLY A 29 -6.33 -5.00 14.65
C GLY A 29 -6.36 -3.85 13.63
N ALA A 30 -5.44 -3.85 12.65
CA ALA A 30 -5.54 -2.91 11.54
C ALA A 30 -6.84 -3.09 10.76
N PRO A 31 -7.47 -1.99 10.29
CA PRO A 31 -8.64 -2.08 9.44
C PRO A 31 -8.25 -2.57 8.04
N ASP A 32 -9.24 -3.07 7.32
CA ASP A 32 -9.11 -3.31 5.88
C ASP A 32 -8.71 -2.01 5.16
N ALA A 33 -7.88 -2.17 4.14
CA ALA A 33 -7.40 -1.08 3.30
C ALA A 33 -7.38 -1.48 1.83
N TRP A 34 -7.51 -0.49 0.96
CA TRP A 34 -7.39 -0.66 -0.48
C TRP A 34 -6.02 -0.18 -0.96
N LEU A 35 -5.34 -1.00 -1.75
CA LEU A 35 -4.20 -0.58 -2.55
C LEU A 35 -4.72 -0.10 -3.92
N GLU A 36 -4.85 1.21 -4.06
CA GLU A 36 -5.28 1.86 -5.31
C GLU A 36 -4.06 2.03 -6.21
N ILE A 37 -3.95 1.21 -7.26
CA ILE A 37 -2.82 1.24 -8.19
C ILE A 37 -3.11 2.23 -9.33
N GLU A 38 -2.11 3.06 -9.67
CA GLU A 38 -2.23 4.00 -10.77
C GLU A 38 -2.45 3.24 -12.10
N PRO A 39 -3.37 3.70 -12.98
CA PRO A 39 -3.73 2.97 -14.20
C PRO A 39 -2.53 2.63 -15.10
N ARG A 40 -1.48 3.45 -15.09
CA ARG A 40 -0.25 3.23 -15.86
C ARG A 40 0.53 1.96 -15.46
N PHE A 41 0.22 1.38 -14.29
CA PHE A 41 0.86 0.17 -13.77
C PHE A 41 -0.09 -1.05 -13.72
N ALA A 42 -1.29 -0.97 -14.28
CA ALA A 42 -2.28 -2.04 -14.19
C ALA A 42 -1.79 -3.40 -14.71
N GLU A 43 -1.01 -3.39 -15.80
CA GLU A 43 -0.44 -4.63 -16.38
C GLU A 43 0.54 -5.34 -15.43
N ALA A 44 1.20 -4.60 -14.54
CA ALA A 44 2.12 -5.17 -13.56
C ALA A 44 1.43 -6.04 -12.50
N MET A 45 0.10 -6.00 -12.40
CA MET A 45 -0.70 -6.83 -11.50
C MET A 45 -1.01 -8.22 -12.08
N LEU A 46 -0.58 -8.53 -13.30
CA LEU A 46 -0.82 -9.82 -13.93
C LEU A 46 -0.28 -10.97 -13.05
N GLY A 47 -1.15 -11.93 -12.74
CA GLY A 47 -0.83 -13.07 -11.87
C GLY A 47 -1.04 -12.82 -10.38
N MET A 48 -1.54 -11.66 -9.97
CA MET A 48 -2.05 -11.47 -8.62
C MET A 48 -3.41 -12.15 -8.44
N GLU A 49 -3.56 -12.88 -7.33
CA GLU A 49 -4.78 -13.60 -7.00
C GLU A 49 -5.20 -13.31 -5.55
N VAL A 50 -6.48 -13.53 -5.26
CA VAL A 50 -7.02 -13.44 -3.90
C VAL A 50 -6.33 -14.47 -3.01
N GLY A 51 -5.85 -14.03 -1.84
CA GLY A 51 -5.14 -14.88 -0.88
C GLY A 51 -3.62 -14.79 -0.99
N HIS A 52 -3.07 -14.10 -2.00
CA HIS A 52 -1.64 -13.77 -2.01
C HIS A 52 -1.26 -12.85 -0.85
N GLU A 53 -0.18 -13.20 -0.16
CA GLU A 53 0.45 -12.30 0.81
C GLU A 53 1.33 -11.29 0.09
N LEU A 54 1.23 -10.02 0.48
CA LEU A 54 1.92 -8.91 -0.17
C LEU A 54 2.78 -8.16 0.85
N ILE A 55 4.00 -7.78 0.44
CA ILE A 55 4.80 -6.81 1.17
C ILE A 55 4.57 -5.45 0.52
N VAL A 56 4.05 -4.50 1.31
CA VAL A 56 3.82 -3.12 0.86
C VAL A 56 4.90 -2.21 1.43
N ILE A 57 5.66 -1.57 0.55
CA ILE A 57 6.61 -0.53 0.93
C ILE A 57 5.95 0.82 0.65
N THR A 58 5.67 1.56 1.72
CA THR A 58 4.96 2.86 1.66
C THR A 58 5.86 3.99 2.16
N TRP A 59 5.47 5.22 1.82
CA TRP A 59 6.09 6.47 2.28
C TRP A 59 5.09 7.31 3.08
#